data_AF-A0A7X6HVW2-F1
#
_entry.id   AF-A0A7X6HVW2-F1
#
_cell.length_a   1.000
_cell.length_b   1.000
_cell.length_c   1.000
_cell.angle_alpha   90.00
_cell.angle_beta   90.00
_cell.angle_gamma   90.00
#
_symmetry.space_group_name_H-M   'P 1'
#
loop_
_entity.id
_entity.type
_entity.pdbx_description
1 polymer ?
#
loop_
_entity_poly.entity_id
_entity_poly.type
_entity_poly.pdbx_seq_one_letter_code
_entity_poly.pdbx_strand_id
1 'polypeptide(L)'
;MKKFYAGLAIALIMSFSISGYIFAKTITLDSWSNSTYVQSCHSDNYFADTYTGTVSVRGADRKLDGSTYVYPAESRITYDVQGDRTVATISPSSDIDTNTKSKSIEVKDKWNLSSDKTQVYGYIKPAAALHNTQSLPLANQ
;
A
#
# COMPACT_ATOMS: atom_id res chain seq x y z
N MET A 1 -0.05 -55.00 19.05
CA MET A 1 -0.26 -54.30 17.76
C MET A 1 -1.13 -53.04 17.84
N LYS A 2 -2.11 -52.92 18.75
CA LYS A 2 -2.95 -51.70 18.87
C LYS A 2 -2.21 -50.43 19.31
N LYS A 3 -1.10 -50.54 20.06
CA LYS A 3 -0.34 -49.39 20.59
C LYS A 3 0.58 -48.70 19.57
N PHE A 4 0.86 -49.34 18.43
CA PHE A 4 1.70 -48.75 17.36
C PHE A 4 0.91 -47.80 16.45
N TYR A 5 -0.39 -48.04 16.25
CA TYR A 5 -1.24 -47.19 15.41
C TYR A 5 -1.59 -45.85 16.05
N ALA A 6 -1.61 -45.76 17.39
CA ALA A 6 -1.88 -44.51 18.09
C ALA A 6 -0.73 -43.48 17.95
N GLY A 7 0.53 -43.94 17.95
CA GLY A 7 1.69 -43.06 17.77
C GLY A 7 1.79 -42.48 16.36
N LEU A 8 1.43 -43.26 15.33
CA LEU A 8 1.44 -42.82 13.94
C LEU A 8 0.37 -41.74 13.67
N ALA A 9 -0.81 -41.87 14.28
CA ALA A 9 -1.89 -40.90 14.14
C ALA A 9 -1.54 -39.54 14.80
N ILE A 10 -0.84 -39.55 15.94
CA ILE A 10 -0.43 -38.32 16.64
C ILE A 10 0.68 -37.58 15.88
N ALA A 11 1.62 -38.31 15.26
CA ALA A 11 2.66 -37.72 14.41
C ALA A 11 2.09 -37.09 13.13
N LEU A 12 1.02 -37.68 12.57
CA LEU A 12 0.33 -37.12 11.39
C LEU A 12 -0.39 -35.80 11.72
N ILE A 13 -0.98 -35.70 12.91
CA ILE A 13 -1.68 -34.50 13.37
C ILE A 13 -0.70 -33.36 13.71
N MET A 14 0.47 -33.66 14.30
CA MET A 14 1.51 -32.64 14.53
C MET A 14 2.18 -32.16 13.23
N SER A 15 2.22 -33.00 12.19
CA SER A 15 2.71 -32.58 10.86
C SER A 15 1.79 -31.59 10.15
N PHE A 16 0.54 -31.46 10.58
CA PHE A 16 -0.37 -30.41 10.09
C PHE A 16 -0.20 -29.07 10.84
N SER A 17 0.58 -29.06 11.92
CA SER A 17 0.94 -27.86 12.68
C SER A 17 2.20 -27.18 12.14
N ILE A 18 2.64 -27.52 10.92
CA ILE A 18 3.71 -26.78 10.24
C ILE A 18 3.27 -25.34 10.14
N SER A 19 3.80 -24.55 11.08
CA SER A 19 3.88 -23.11 11.09
C SER A 19 3.94 -22.60 9.66
N GLY A 20 2.83 -22.04 9.19
CA GLY A 20 2.78 -21.35 7.93
C GLY A 20 3.83 -20.25 7.99
N TYR A 21 4.91 -20.41 7.24
CA TYR A 21 5.74 -19.29 6.85
C TYR A 21 4.82 -18.41 5.99
N ILE A 22 4.16 -17.43 6.60
CA ILE A 22 3.39 -16.43 5.88
C ILE A 22 4.44 -15.53 5.22
N PHE A 23 4.90 -15.91 4.04
CA PHE A 23 5.55 -14.98 3.15
C PHE A 23 4.46 -14.04 2.65
N ALA A 24 4.21 -12.98 3.41
CA ALA A 24 3.37 -11.88 2.98
C ALA A 24 4.17 -11.08 1.95
N LYS A 25 3.86 -11.22 0.67
CA LYS A 25 4.52 -10.44 -0.38
C LYS A 25 4.01 -9.01 -0.32
N THR A 26 4.79 -8.15 0.33
CA THR A 26 4.56 -6.70 0.32
C THR A 26 5.24 -6.10 -0.90
N ILE A 27 4.48 -5.30 -1.67
CA ILE A 27 4.96 -4.54 -2.81
C ILE A 27 4.76 -3.06 -2.48
N THR A 28 5.82 -2.28 -2.59
CA THR A 28 5.74 -0.81 -2.56
C THR A 28 5.39 -0.31 -3.96
N LEU A 29 4.25 0.36 -4.09
CA LEU A 29 3.74 0.90 -5.36
C LEU A 29 4.32 2.29 -5.65
N ASP A 30 4.51 3.11 -4.62
CA ASP A 30 5.20 4.40 -4.67
C ASP A 30 5.79 4.71 -3.30
N SER A 31 6.90 5.43 -3.24
CA SER A 31 7.53 5.86 -2.00
C SER A 31 8.37 7.10 -2.20
N TRP A 32 8.17 8.08 -1.32
CA TRP A 32 9.00 9.28 -1.22
C TRP A 32 9.87 9.26 0.04
N SER A 33 9.44 8.54 1.07
CA SER A 33 10.17 8.33 2.32
C SER A 33 9.60 7.13 3.09
N ASN A 34 10.18 6.79 4.24
CA ASN A 34 9.62 5.79 5.16
C ASN A 34 8.29 6.23 5.82
N SER A 35 7.92 7.51 5.71
CA SER A 35 6.67 8.10 6.24
C SER A 35 5.64 8.43 5.15
N THR A 36 6.06 8.49 3.89
CA THR A 36 5.18 8.75 2.74
C THR A 36 5.37 7.67 1.68
N TYR A 37 4.44 6.72 1.66
CA TYR A 37 4.50 5.52 0.82
C TYR A 37 3.10 4.98 0.52
N VAL A 38 3.04 4.12 -0.50
CA VAL A 38 1.88 3.30 -0.84
C VAL A 38 2.35 1.86 -0.98
N GLN A 39 1.71 0.96 -0.22
CA GLN A 39 2.06 -0.45 -0.19
C GLN A 39 0.83 -1.33 -0.35
N SER A 40 1.01 -2.44 -1.04
CA SER A 40 0.06 -3.54 -1.15
C SER A 40 0.68 -4.80 -0.58
N CYS A 41 -0.10 -5.57 0.14
CA CYS A 41 0.28 -6.86 0.68
C CYS A 41 -0.72 -7.92 0.24
N HIS A 42 -0.20 -9.06 -0.20
CA HIS A 42 -0.97 -10.27 -0.43
C HIS A 42 -0.19 -11.45 0.15
N SER A 43 -0.90 -12.40 0.76
CA SER A 43 -0.27 -13.57 1.38
C SER A 43 -0.04 -14.65 0.32
N ASP A 44 1.13 -15.30 0.34
CA ASP A 44 1.51 -16.29 -0.67
C ASP A 44 0.91 -17.70 -0.41
N ASN A 45 -0.13 -17.83 0.42
CA ASN A 45 -0.79 -19.12 0.67
C ASN A 45 -1.92 -19.40 -0.33
N TYR A 46 -2.14 -20.69 -0.62
CA TYR A 46 -3.10 -21.16 -1.62
C TYR A 46 -4.54 -20.64 -1.41
N PHE A 47 -4.90 -20.32 -0.17
CA PHE A 47 -6.22 -19.80 0.21
C PHE A 47 -6.23 -18.31 0.57
N ALA A 48 -5.18 -17.54 0.28
CA ALA A 48 -5.23 -16.09 0.44
C ALA A 48 -6.08 -15.44 -0.64
N ASP A 49 -7.28 -15.08 -0.24
CA ASP A 49 -8.14 -14.20 -1.02
C ASP A 49 -8.08 -12.75 -0.53
N THR A 50 -7.36 -12.46 0.54
CA THR A 50 -7.39 -11.14 1.16
C THR A 50 -6.15 -10.34 0.78
N TYR A 51 -6.37 -9.14 0.22
CA TYR A 51 -5.33 -8.15 -0.04
C TYR A 51 -5.47 -7.01 0.97
N THR A 52 -4.33 -6.53 1.46
CA THR A 52 -4.29 -5.38 2.37
C THR A 52 -3.47 -4.28 1.74
N GLY A 53 -4.06 -3.09 1.62
CA GLY A 53 -3.39 -1.89 1.15
C GLY A 53 -3.11 -0.94 2.31
N THR A 54 -1.96 -0.28 2.27
CA THR A 54 -1.62 0.80 3.21
C THR A 54 -1.14 2.02 2.45
N VAL A 55 -1.74 3.16 2.76
CA VAL A 55 -1.27 4.48 2.32
C VAL A 55 -0.77 5.25 3.53
N SER A 56 0.37 5.91 3.38
CA SER A 56 0.96 6.78 4.39
C SER A 56 1.39 8.09 3.77
N VAL A 57 1.22 9.18 4.50
CA VAL A 57 1.65 10.51 4.08
C VAL A 57 2.11 11.35 5.27
N ARG A 58 3.23 12.06 5.08
CA ARG A 58 3.73 13.10 5.98
C ARG A 58 3.95 14.36 5.17
N GLY A 59 3.33 15.46 5.57
CA GLY A 59 3.33 16.71 4.82
C GLY A 59 4.72 17.29 4.60
N ALA A 60 5.57 17.21 5.62
CA ALA A 60 6.95 17.69 5.62
C ALA A 60 7.90 16.92 4.69
N ASP A 61 7.47 15.81 4.10
CA ASP A 61 8.30 15.08 3.12
C ASP A 61 8.45 15.86 1.83
N ARG A 62 9.61 15.67 1.18
CA ARG A 62 9.97 16.34 -0.06
C ARG A 62 10.51 15.35 -1.06
N LYS A 63 10.15 15.53 -2.32
CA LYS A 63 10.75 14.84 -3.46
C LYS A 63 11.29 15.89 -4.42
N LEU A 64 12.46 15.64 -5.00
CA LEU A 64 12.99 16.48 -6.06
C LEU A 64 12.22 16.15 -7.35
N ASP A 65 11.59 17.16 -7.95
CA ASP A 65 10.93 17.08 -9.25
C ASP A 65 11.55 18.13 -10.18
N GLY A 66 12.38 17.65 -11.11
CA GLY A 66 13.28 18.51 -11.87
C GLY A 66 14.23 19.30 -10.97
N SER A 67 14.04 20.63 -10.90
CA SER A 67 14.84 21.55 -10.08
C SER A 67 14.13 22.05 -8.83
N THR A 68 12.90 21.60 -8.56
CA THR A 68 12.08 22.09 -7.45
C THR A 68 11.74 20.97 -6.48
N TYR A 69 11.67 21.28 -5.18
CA TYR A 69 11.14 20.36 -4.20
C TYR A 69 9.61 20.44 -4.17
N VAL A 70 8.97 19.30 -4.37
CA VAL A 70 7.51 19.14 -4.22
C VAL A 70 7.19 18.41 -2.92
N TYR A 71 6.01 18.69 -2.38
CA TYR A 71 5.47 18.06 -1.19
C TYR A 71 4.26 17.19 -1.54
N PRO A 72 3.98 16.13 -0.78
CA PRO A 72 2.86 15.25 -1.08
C PRO A 72 1.54 15.95 -0.76
N ALA A 73 0.59 15.94 -1.68
CA ALA A 73 -0.78 16.41 -1.45
C ALA A 73 -1.73 15.26 -1.08
N GLU A 74 -1.46 14.07 -1.58
CA GLU A 74 -2.32 12.90 -1.45
C GLU A 74 -1.51 11.62 -1.61
N SER A 75 -1.80 10.60 -0.81
CA SER A 75 -1.37 9.23 -1.00
C SER A 75 -2.61 8.36 -1.21
N ARG A 76 -2.62 7.55 -2.29
CA ARG A 76 -3.79 6.78 -2.71
C ARG A 76 -3.40 5.37 -3.13
N ILE A 77 -4.25 4.41 -2.77
CA ILE A 77 -4.23 3.04 -3.28
C ILE A 77 -5.64 2.68 -3.75
N THR A 78 -5.71 1.94 -4.85
CA THR A 78 -6.95 1.38 -5.38
C THR A 78 -6.74 -0.10 -5.68
N TYR A 79 -7.70 -0.91 -5.24
CA TYR A 79 -7.88 -2.26 -5.75
C TYR A 79 -9.06 -2.29 -6.70
N ASP A 80 -8.86 -2.96 -7.83
CA ASP A 80 -9.91 -3.28 -8.79
C ASP A 80 -10.12 -4.80 -8.75
N VAL A 81 -11.14 -5.25 -8.03
CA VAL A 81 -11.51 -6.66 -7.89
C VAL A 81 -12.49 -7.00 -9.01
N GLN A 82 -11.93 -7.14 -10.22
CA GLN A 82 -12.66 -7.53 -11.42
C GLN A 82 -13.88 -6.63 -11.68
N GLY A 83 -13.65 -5.31 -11.70
CA GLY A 83 -14.66 -4.28 -11.91
C GLY A 83 -15.11 -3.57 -10.63
N ASP A 84 -14.95 -4.20 -9.45
CA ASP A 84 -15.33 -3.58 -8.17
C ASP A 84 -14.16 -2.84 -7.56
N ARG A 85 -14.23 -1.51 -7.59
CA ARG A 85 -13.14 -0.64 -7.13
C ARG A 85 -13.30 -0.24 -5.67
N THR A 86 -12.25 -0.48 -4.88
CA THR A 86 -12.13 -0.01 -3.51
C THR A 86 -10.91 0.89 -3.37
N VAL A 87 -11.08 2.06 -2.76
CA VAL A 87 -10.06 3.11 -2.72
C VAL A 87 -9.75 3.52 -1.28
N ALA A 88 -8.46 3.60 -0.94
CA ALA A 88 -7.99 4.33 0.23
C ALA A 88 -7.26 5.59 -0.22
N THR A 89 -7.53 6.70 0.44
CA THR A 89 -6.88 7.98 0.15
C THR A 89 -6.65 8.72 1.44
N ILE A 90 -5.50 9.38 1.55
CA ILE A 90 -5.15 10.22 2.68
C ILE A 90 -4.32 11.43 2.22
N SER A 91 -4.55 12.57 2.87
CA SER A 91 -3.82 13.81 2.64
C SER A 91 -3.19 14.31 3.94
N PRO A 92 -2.03 14.96 3.89
CA PRO A 92 -1.45 15.61 5.06
C PRO A 92 -2.30 16.82 5.45
N SER A 93 -2.11 17.32 6.67
CA SER A 93 -2.86 18.50 7.14
C SER A 93 -2.32 19.80 6.54
N SER A 94 -1.02 19.84 6.26
CA SER A 94 -0.31 20.91 5.56
C SER A 94 0.99 20.37 4.96
N ASP A 95 1.69 21.18 4.17
CA ASP A 95 3.02 20.86 3.60
C ASP A 95 4.16 20.89 4.61
N ILE A 96 3.93 21.40 5.82
CA ILE A 96 4.89 21.44 6.93
C ILE A 96 4.55 20.45 8.05
N ASP A 97 3.46 19.67 7.91
CA ASP A 97 3.02 18.72 8.92
C ASP A 97 4.04 17.58 9.08
N THR A 98 4.65 17.50 10.25
CA THR A 98 5.64 16.46 10.59
C THR A 98 4.98 15.17 11.09
N ASN A 99 3.67 15.18 11.34
CA ASN A 99 2.96 13.98 11.75
C ASN A 99 2.68 13.08 10.55
N THR A 100 2.91 11.79 10.72
CA THR A 100 2.56 10.80 9.71
C THR A 100 1.10 10.41 9.88
N LYS A 101 0.34 10.45 8.78
CA LYS A 101 -1.03 9.95 8.72
C LYS A 101 -1.03 8.69 7.85
N SER A 102 -1.69 7.64 8.32
CA SER A 102 -1.84 6.40 7.56
C SER A 102 -3.29 5.92 7.51
N LYS A 103 -3.61 5.16 6.47
CA LYS A 103 -4.89 4.48 6.31
C LYS A 103 -4.66 3.14 5.62
N SER A 104 -5.34 2.12 6.11
CA SER A 104 -5.34 0.80 5.48
C SER A 104 -6.71 0.46 4.92
N ILE A 105 -6.72 -0.38 3.89
CA ILE A 105 -7.92 -1.02 3.35
C ILE A 105 -7.67 -2.51 3.20
N GLU A 106 -8.75 -3.28 3.31
CA GLU A 106 -8.76 -4.70 3.07
C GLU A 106 -9.76 -4.97 1.95
N VAL A 107 -9.37 -5.80 0.98
CA VAL A 107 -10.26 -6.26 -0.09
C VAL A 107 -10.15 -7.76 -0.23
N LYS A 108 -11.26 -8.40 -0.60
CA LYS A 108 -11.31 -9.84 -0.87
C LYS A 108 -11.40 -10.08 -2.37
N ASP A 109 -10.53 -10.94 -2.87
CA ASP A 109 -10.58 -11.48 -4.21
C ASP A 109 -11.88 -12.25 -4.41
N LYS A 110 -12.34 -12.28 -5.65
CA LYS A 110 -13.48 -13.10 -6.02
C LYS A 110 -12.97 -14.48 -6.42
N TRP A 111 -13.45 -15.50 -5.72
CA TRP A 111 -13.27 -16.90 -6.10
C TRP A 111 -14.12 -17.25 -7.32
N ASN A 112 -13.74 -16.74 -8.49
CA ASN A 112 -14.40 -17.07 -9.74
C ASN A 112 -13.39 -17.50 -10.82
N LEU A 113 -13.91 -18.18 -11.84
CA LEU A 113 -13.13 -18.68 -12.97
C LEU A 113 -12.90 -17.60 -14.04
N SER A 114 -13.14 -16.32 -13.73
CA SER A 114 -12.92 -15.26 -14.70
C SER A 114 -11.42 -15.12 -15.01
N SER A 115 -11.11 -14.72 -16.25
CA SER A 115 -9.74 -14.40 -16.64
C SER A 115 -9.20 -13.18 -15.91
N ASP A 116 -10.09 -12.32 -15.43
CA ASP A 116 -9.75 -11.05 -14.82
C ASP A 116 -9.17 -11.27 -13.44
N LYS A 117 -8.01 -10.68 -13.19
CA LYS A 117 -7.31 -10.76 -11.90
C LYS A 117 -7.52 -9.48 -11.13
N THR A 118 -7.52 -9.59 -9.80
CA THR A 118 -7.49 -8.41 -8.94
C THR A 118 -6.25 -7.58 -9.27
N GLN A 119 -6.47 -6.30 -9.56
CA GLN A 119 -5.42 -5.34 -9.88
C GLN A 119 -5.22 -4.39 -8.72
N VAL A 120 -3.98 -3.95 -8.51
CA VAL A 120 -3.65 -2.92 -7.54
C VAL A 120 -2.79 -1.86 -8.18
N TYR A 121 -3.12 -0.60 -7.90
CA TYR A 121 -2.33 0.55 -8.29
C TYR A 121 -2.39 1.61 -7.21
N GLY A 122 -1.32 2.39 -7.11
CA GLY A 122 -1.17 3.38 -6.07
C GLY A 122 -0.19 4.45 -6.48
N TYR A 123 -0.34 5.64 -5.90
CA TYR A 123 0.50 6.79 -6.20
C TYR A 123 0.56 7.76 -5.03
N ILE A 124 1.63 8.57 -5.01
CA ILE A 124 1.71 9.79 -4.22
C ILE A 124 1.63 10.98 -5.17
N LYS A 125 0.59 11.80 -4.99
CA LYS A 125 0.38 12.99 -5.81
C LYS A 125 1.19 14.16 -5.24
N PRO A 126 2.09 14.78 -6.02
CA PRO A 126 2.67 16.05 -5.64
C PRO A 126 1.59 17.12 -5.58
N ALA A 127 1.68 18.01 -4.59
CA ALA A 127 0.96 19.27 -4.67
C ALA A 127 1.41 20.01 -5.92
N ALA A 128 0.47 20.65 -6.62
CA ALA A 128 0.82 21.52 -7.72
C ALA A 128 1.82 22.55 -7.19
N ALA A 129 2.97 22.70 -7.85
CA ALA A 129 3.88 23.79 -7.56
C ALA A 129 3.03 25.07 -7.55
N LEU A 130 3.02 25.79 -6.42
CA LEU A 130 2.53 27.16 -6.43
C LEU A 130 3.44 27.87 -7.43
N HIS A 131 2.94 28.08 -8.66
CA HIS A 131 3.57 28.95 -9.61
C HIS A 131 3.65 30.31 -8.92
N ASN A 132 4.82 30.58 -8.36
CA ASN A 132 5.15 31.83 -7.72
C ASN A 132 5.19 32.87 -8.84
N THR A 133 4.01 33.38 -9.22
CA THR A 133 3.88 34.62 -9.99
C THR A 133 4.13 35.79 -9.02
N GLN A 134 5.31 35.79 -8.41
CA GLN A 134 5.91 37.05 -8.01
C GLN A 134 6.46 37.67 -9.28
N SER A 135 5.62 38.43 -9.96
CA SER A 135 6.05 39.46 -10.89
C SER A 135 7.13 40.28 -10.19
N LEU A 136 8.37 40.19 -10.68
CA LEU A 136 9.42 41.13 -10.33
C LEU A 136 8.85 42.54 -10.53
N PRO A 137 8.96 43.46 -9.54
CA PRO A 137 8.57 44.84 -9.78
C PRO A 137 9.44 45.37 -10.93
N LEU A 138 8.78 45.94 -11.94
CA LEU A 138 9.42 46.71 -13.00
C LEU A 138 10.36 47.72 -12.34
N ALA A 139 11.66 47.53 -12.55
CA ALA A 139 12.62 48.57 -12.27
C ALA A 139 12.28 49.74 -13.20
N ASN A 140 11.89 50.86 -12.59
CA ASN A 140 11.60 52.12 -13.27
C ASN A 140 12.76 52.51 -14.19
N GLN A 141 12.43 52.81 -15.45
CA GLN A 141 13.21 53.67 -16.33
C GLN A 141 12.99 55.13 -15.92
#